data_AF-A0A9E6JTE6-F1
#
_entry.id   AF-A0A9E6JTE6-F1
#
_cell.length_a   1.000
_cell.length_b   1.000
_cell.length_c   1.000
_cell.angle_alpha   90.00
_cell.angle_beta   90.00
_cell.angle_gamma   90.00
#
_symmetry.space_group_name_H-M   'P 1'
#
loop_
_entity.id
_entity.type
_entity.pdbx_description
1 polymer ?
#
loop_
_entity_poly.entity_id
_entity_poly.type
_entity_poly.pdbx_seq_one_letter_code
_entity_poly.pdbx_strand_id
1 'polypeptide(L)' 'MDLKRVVVTGLGAITPLGNNIPDFWNALLNGVSGEIGRAS' A
#
# COMPACT_ATOMS: atom_id res chain seq x y z
N MET A 1 15.76 24.37 17.91
CA MET A 1 15.99 22.97 17.49
C MET A 1 15.56 22.90 16.04
N ASP A 2 16.49 22.74 15.09
CA ASP A 2 16.15 22.65 13.66
C ASP A 2 15.86 21.19 13.28
N LEU A 3 14.66 20.95 12.76
CA LEU A 3 14.24 19.63 12.29
C LEU A 3 14.76 19.39 10.86
N LYS A 4 15.47 18.29 10.66
CA LYS A 4 15.93 17.89 9.32
C LYS A 4 14.76 17.31 8.53
N ARG A 5 14.63 17.71 7.25
CA ARG A 5 13.65 17.13 6.33
C ARG A 5 14.09 15.71 5.97
N VAL A 6 13.20 14.75 6.20
CA VAL A 6 13.38 13.35 5.78
C VAL A 6 12.26 13.02 4.80
N VAL A 7 12.62 12.36 3.71
CA VAL A 7 11.69 11.98 2.63
C VAL A 7 11.79 10.50 2.33
N VAL A 8 10.70 9.94 1.80
CA VAL A 8 10.68 8.57 1.27
C VAL A 8 11.13 8.61 -0.19
N THR A 9 12.17 7.84 -0.53
CA THR A 9 12.76 7.79 -1.88
C THR A 9 12.39 6.53 -2.66
N GLY A 10 11.76 5.55 -2.02
CA GLY A 10 11.33 4.31 -2.64
C GLY A 10 10.33 3.56 -1.77
N LEU A 11 9.47 2.78 -2.42
CA LEU A 11 8.44 1.97 -1.78
C LEU A 11 8.42 0.57 -2.42
N GLY A 12 8.18 -0.44 -1.60
CA GLY A 12 7.92 -1.81 -2.03
C GLY A 12 6.83 -2.41 -1.14
N ALA A 13 5.98 -3.25 -1.72
CA ALA A 13 4.87 -3.87 -1.01
C ALA A 13 4.66 -5.31 -1.52
N ILE A 14 4.67 -6.25 -0.58
CA ILE A 14 4.21 -7.63 -0.75
C ILE A 14 3.17 -7.86 0.32
N THR A 15 1.91 -7.96 -0.08
CA THR A 15 0.75 -7.98 0.81
C THR A 15 -0.34 -8.87 0.22
N PRO A 16 -1.35 -9.28 1.01
CA PRO A 16 -2.52 -9.96 0.46
C PRO A 16 -3.33 -9.13 -0.56
N LEU A 17 -3.13 -7.81 -0.60
CA LEU A 17 -3.76 -6.89 -1.56
C LEU A 17 -3.00 -6.76 -2.88
N GLY A 18 -1.74 -7.23 -2.94
CA GLY A 18 -0.88 -7.06 -4.09
C GLY A 18 0.60 -7.28 -3.76
N ASN A 19 1.33 -7.81 -4.74
CA ASN A 19 2.76 -8.10 -4.65
C ASN A 19 3.65 -7.03 -5.31
N ASN A 20 3.04 -5.91 -5.72
CA ASN A 20 3.71 -4.72 -6.23
C ASN A 20 2.90 -3.47 -5.84
N ILE A 21 3.51 -2.29 -6.01
CA ILE A 21 2.92 -1.01 -5.60
C ILE A 21 1.62 -0.69 -6.35
N PRO A 22 1.54 -0.82 -7.69
CA PRO A 22 0.30 -0.55 -8.41
C PRO A 22 -0.89 -1.38 -7.91
N ASP A 23 -0.69 -2.69 -7.74
CA ASP A 23 -1.77 -3.61 -7.33
C ASP A 23 -2.24 -3.30 -5.91
N PHE A 24 -1.28 -3.13 -4.99
CA PHE A 24 -1.56 -2.75 -3.61
C PHE A 24 -2.36 -1.43 -3.54
N TRP A 25 -1.93 -0.41 -4.28
CA TRP A 25 -2.57 0.91 -4.25
C TRP A 25 -3.99 0.88 -4.83
N ASN A 26 -4.18 0.19 -5.95
CA ASN A 26 -5.50 0.04 -6.57
C ASN A 26 -6.47 -0.75 -5.69
N ALA A 27 -6.01 -1.85 -5.07
CA ALA A 27 -6.82 -2.64 -4.16
C ALA A 27 -7.22 -1.82 -2.91
N LEU A 28 -6.28 -1.05 -2.36
CA LEU A 28 -6.51 -0.17 -1.22
C LEU A 28 -7.55 0.91 -1.52
N LEU A 29 -7.43 1.59 -2.66
CA LEU A 29 -8.38 2.65 -3.08
C LEU A 29 -9.78 2.11 -3.35
N ASN A 30 -9.88 0.88 -3.86
CA ASN A 30 -11.16 0.22 -4.13
C ASN A 30 -11.78 -0.44 -2.87
N GLY A 31 -11.17 -0.29 -1.70
CA GLY A 31 -11.68 -0.87 -0.45
C GLY A 31 -11.68 -2.40 -0.45
N VAL A 32 -10.79 -3.03 -1.22
CA VAL A 32 -10.68 -4.50 -1.27
C VAL A 32 -10.14 -5.00 0.06
N SER A 33 -10.81 -5.99 0.66
CA SER A 33 -10.28 -6.70 1.81
C SER A 33 -9.18 -7.67 1.37
N GLY A 34 -8.08 -7.72 2.13
CA GLY A 34 -6.94 -8.62 1.87
C GLY A 34 -7.20 -10.07 2.25
N GLU A 35 -8.40 -10.41 2.71
CA GLU A 35 -8.83 -11.80 2.88
C GLU A 35 -9.29 -12.38 1.54
N ILE A 36 -9.15 -13.71 1.41
CA ILE A 36 -9.67 -14.49 0.28
C ILE A 36 -11.18 -14.25 0.19
N GLY A 37 -11.57 -13.33 -0.69
CA GLY A 37 -12.95 -13.09 -1.12
C GLY A 37 -13.86 -12.47 -0.07
N ARG A 38 -13.96 -11.14 -0.06
CA ARG A 38 -15.23 -10.38 -0.02
C ARG A 38 -14.93 -8.88 0.09
N ALA A 39 -15.24 -8.14 -0.97
CA ALA A 39 -15.63 -6.74 -0.82
C ALA A 39 -17.03 -6.77 -0.18
N SER A 40 -17.10 -6.39 1.09
CA SER A 40 -18.36 -6.13 1.81
C SER A 40 -18.94 -4.78 1.42
#